data_AF-A0A166CUA1-F1
#
_entry.id   AF-A0A166CUA1-F1
#
_cell.length_a   1.000
_cell.length_b   1.000
_cell.length_c   1.000
_cell.angle_alpha   90.00
_cell.angle_beta   90.00
_cell.angle_gamma   90.00
#
_symmetry.space_group_name_H-M   'P 1'
#
loop_
_entity.id
_entity.type
_entity.pdbx_description
1 polymer ?
#
loop_
_entity_poly.entity_id
_entity_poly.type
_entity_poly.pdbx_seq_one_letter_code
_entity_poly.pdbx_strand_id
1 'polypeptide(L)' 'MYYIFRCDCGRALYSKEGVKTRKCVCGKTIKVKSRRIFKKVETADQASEAVRKMQEENYENTFFKTADTIKFHRRFS' A
#
# COMPACT_ATOMS: atom_id res chain seq x y z
N MET A 1 -10.24 -1.92 -15.67
CA MET A 1 -10.29 -1.80 -14.20
C MET A 1 -8.96 -2.16 -13.55
N TYR A 2 -8.68 -1.53 -12.42
CA TYR A 2 -7.53 -1.75 -11.55
C TYR A 2 -8.00 -2.05 -10.13
N TYR A 3 -7.31 -2.97 -9.47
CA TYR A 3 -7.54 -3.37 -8.10
C TYR A 3 -6.43 -2.86 -7.21
N ILE A 4 -6.78 -2.29 -6.06
CA ILE A 4 -5.82 -1.83 -5.06
C ILE A 4 -5.86 -2.78 -3.86
N PHE A 5 -4.69 -3.26 -3.46
CA PHE A 5 -4.49 -4.23 -2.39
C PHE A 5 -3.20 -3.93 -1.63
N ARG A 6 -3.03 -4.55 -0.47
CA ARG A 6 -1.86 -4.35 0.40
C ARG A 6 -0.94 -5.57 0.34
N CYS A 7 0.36 -5.33 0.34
CA CYS A 7 1.37 -6.36 0.57
C CYS A 7 1.55 -6.60 2.08
N ASP A 8 2.06 -7.78 2.45
CA ASP A 8 2.42 -8.09 3.84
C ASP A 8 3.48 -7.14 4.42
N CYS A 9 4.29 -6.49 3.57
CA CYS A 9 5.24 -5.46 4.01
C CYS A 9 4.60 -4.12 4.39
N GLY A 10 3.27 -4.02 4.29
CA GLY A 10 2.53 -2.82 4.65
C GLY A 10 2.30 -1.83 3.51
N ARG A 11 2.93 -1.99 2.34
CA ARG A 11 2.73 -1.09 1.17
C ARG A 11 1.43 -1.40 0.43
N ALA A 12 0.73 -0.33 0.01
CA ALA A 12 -0.36 -0.43 -0.95
C ALA A 12 0.19 -0.56 -2.38
N LEU A 13 -0.43 -1.41 -3.18
CA LEU A 13 -0.12 -1.68 -4.58
C LEU A 13 -1.41 -1.73 -5.37
N TYR A 14 -1.35 -1.41 -6.65
CA TYR A 14 -2.46 -1.63 -7.58
C TYR A 14 -2.09 -2.68 -8.63
N SER A 15 -3.07 -3.26 -9.32
CA SER A 15 -2.84 -4.11 -10.48
C SER A 15 -4.03 -4.07 -11.44
N LYS A 16 -3.77 -4.23 -12.75
CA LYS A 16 -4.84 -4.34 -13.74
C LYS A 16 -5.65 -5.60 -13.47
N GLU A 17 -6.95 -5.51 -13.70
CA GLU A 17 -7.85 -6.66 -13.68
C GLU A 17 -7.38 -7.74 -14.67
N GLY A 18 -7.42 -9.01 -14.23
CA GLY A 18 -6.91 -10.16 -14.99
C GLY A 18 -5.48 -10.57 -14.62
N VAL A 19 -4.68 -9.69 -14.00
CA VAL A 19 -3.34 -10.06 -13.54
C VAL A 19 -3.42 -11.01 -12.34
N LYS A 20 -2.83 -12.20 -12.48
CA LYS A 20 -2.85 -13.25 -11.44
C LYS A 20 -1.91 -12.92 -10.27
N THR A 21 -0.73 -12.40 -10.58
CA THR A 21 0.34 -12.16 -9.62
C THR A 21 1.05 -10.84 -9.86
N ARG A 22 1.45 -10.14 -8.80
CA ARG A 22 2.27 -8.94 -8.88
C ARG A 22 3.42 -9.01 -7.88
N LYS A 23 4.63 -8.64 -8.32
CA LYS A 23 5.80 -8.54 -7.46
C LYS A 23 5.78 -7.21 -6.71
N CYS A 24 6.01 -7.25 -5.41
CA CYS A 24 6.24 -6.06 -4.60
C CYS A 24 7.73 -5.71 -4.59
N VAL A 25 8.04 -4.44 -4.35
CA VAL A 25 9.41 -3.94 -4.18
C VAL A 25 10.14 -4.61 -3.01
N CYS A 26 9.42 -5.15 -2.02
CA CYS A 26 10.02 -5.96 -0.95
C CYS A 26 10.49 -7.36 -1.41
N GLY A 27 10.36 -7.69 -2.69
CA GLY A 27 10.76 -8.97 -3.27
C GLY A 27 9.65 -10.04 -3.28
N LYS A 28 8.60 -9.88 -2.48
CA LYS A 28 7.49 -10.86 -2.39
C LYS A 28 6.58 -10.82 -3.63
N THR A 29 6.16 -12.00 -4.08
CA THR A 29 5.16 -12.16 -5.15
C THR A 29 3.78 -12.37 -4.54
N ILE A 30 2.83 -11.53 -4.94
CA ILE A 30 1.48 -11.49 -4.36
C ILE A 30 0.48 -12.01 -5.38
N LYS A 31 -0.33 -13.00 -5.00
CA LYS A 31 -1.51 -13.41 -5.77
C LYS A 31 -2.62 -12.38 -5.58
N VAL A 32 -3.06 -11.72 -6.66
CA VAL A 32 -3.97 -10.57 -6.59
C VAL A 32 -5.35 -11.00 -6.08
N LYS A 33 -5.91 -12.10 -6.61
CA LYS A 33 -7.24 -12.61 -6.24
C LYS A 33 -7.33 -13.15 -4.81
N SER A 34 -6.20 -13.55 -4.20
CA SER A 34 -6.20 -14.09 -2.84
C SER A 34 -6.11 -12.99 -1.76
N ARG A 35 -5.97 -11.72 -2.16
CA ARG A 35 -5.85 -10.59 -1.24
C ARG A 35 -7.16 -9.84 -1.13
N ARG A 36 -7.36 -9.21 0.02
CA ARG A 36 -8.45 -8.26 0.23
C ARG A 36 -8.23 -7.04 -0.67
N ILE A 37 -9.19 -6.80 -1.56
CA ILE A 37 -9.19 -5.63 -2.44
C ILE A 37 -9.86 -4.48 -1.70
N PHE A 38 -9.14 -3.36 -1.54
CA PHE A 38 -9.66 -2.18 -0.83
C PHE A 38 -10.53 -1.33 -1.73
N LYS A 39 -10.10 -1.14 -2.99
CA LYS A 39 -10.78 -0.29 -3.95
C LYS A 39 -10.59 -0.81 -5.36
N LYS A 40 -11.59 -0.57 -6.20
CA LYS A 40 -11.54 -0.80 -7.65
C LYS A 40 -11.67 0.55 -8.34
N VAL A 41 -10.83 0.79 -9.35
CA VAL A 41 -10.81 2.04 -10.12
C VAL A 41 -10.70 1.72 -11.60
N GLU A 42 -11.08 2.65 -12.47
CA GLU A 42 -11.14 2.37 -13.91
C GLU A 42 -9.81 2.66 -14.60
N THR A 43 -9.16 3.77 -14.22
CA THR A 43 -7.93 4.26 -14.85
C THR A 43 -6.69 3.99 -14.00
N ALA A 44 -5.52 3.98 -14.65
CA ALA A 44 -4.24 3.80 -13.97
C ALA A 44 -3.89 5.00 -13.07
N ASP A 45 -4.24 6.22 -13.51
CA ASP A 45 -3.99 7.45 -12.76
C ASP A 45 -4.74 7.45 -11.42
N GLN A 46 -6.03 7.09 -11.43
CA GLN A 46 -6.82 6.93 -10.21
C GLN A 46 -6.24 5.86 -9.28
N ALA A 47 -5.66 4.79 -9.84
CA ALA A 47 -5.03 3.73 -9.05
C ALA A 47 -3.75 4.21 -8.36
N SER A 48 -2.94 4.97 -9.08
CA SER A 48 -1.72 5.59 -8.57
C SER A 48 -2.04 6.58 -7.45
N GLU A 49 -3.01 7.47 -7.67
CA GLU A 49 -3.41 8.47 -6.68
C GLU A 49 -3.99 7.82 -5.42
N ALA A 50 -4.83 6.80 -5.57
CA ALA A 50 -5.39 6.08 -4.43
C ALA A 50 -4.32 5.32 -3.63
N VAL A 51 -3.32 4.73 -4.30
CA VAL A 51 -2.18 4.11 -3.61
C VAL A 51 -1.35 5.17 -2.87
N ARG A 52 -1.11 6.34 -3.48
CA ARG A 52 -0.40 7.44 -2.84
C ARG A 52 -1.11 7.90 -1.57
N LYS A 53 -2.41 8.22 -1.65
CA LYS A 53 -3.22 8.63 -0.48
C LYS A 53 -3.21 7.57 0.63
N MET A 54 -3.38 6.29 0.27
CA MET A 54 -3.29 5.20 1.26
C MET A 54 -1.91 5.12 1.91
N GLN A 55 -0.83 5.41 1.19
CA GLN A 55 0.50 5.42 1.78
C GLN A 55 0.71 6.64 2.68
N GLU A 56 0.26 7.82 2.28
CA GLU A 56 0.31 9.06 3.09
C GLU A 56 -0.53 8.95 4.38
N GLU A 57 -1.68 8.28 4.33
CA GLU A 57 -2.52 8.02 5.50
C GLU A 57 -1.89 6.99 6.45
N ASN A 58 -1.32 5.90 5.93
CA ASN A 58 -0.68 4.88 6.77
C ASN A 58 0.66 5.34 7.34
N TYR A 59 1.38 6.18 6.60
CA TYR A 59 2.63 6.80 6.98
C TYR A 59 2.38 8.30 7.06
N GLU A 60 1.63 8.72 8.08
CA GLU A 60 1.39 10.13 8.38
C GLU A 60 2.67 10.91 8.12
N ASN A 61 2.59 11.92 7.23
CA ASN A 61 3.65 12.82 6.82
C ASN A 61 4.89 12.69 7.70
N THR A 62 5.84 11.83 7.29
CA THR A 62 7.13 11.71 7.94
C THR A 62 7.93 12.95 7.60
N PHE A 63 7.51 14.09 8.15
CA PHE A 63 8.37 15.26 8.31
C PHE A 63 9.57 14.83 9.15
N PHE A 64 10.68 15.56 9.01
CA PHE A 64 11.76 15.47 9.98
C PHE A 64 11.21 15.85 11.35
N LYS A 65 10.88 14.83 12.14
CA LYS A 65 10.44 14.95 13.52
C LYS A 65 11.71 14.95 14.37
N THR A 66 11.89 15.98 15.17
CA THR A 66 12.92 16.00 16.21
C THR A 66 12.69 14.82 17.16
N ALA A 67 13.76 14.24 17.72
CA ALA A 67 13.70 12.98 18.47
C ALA A 67 12.68 12.99 19.62
N ASP A 68 12.44 14.16 20.19
CA ASP A 68 11.43 14.53 21.19
C ASP A 68 9.97 14.38 20.73
N THR A 69 9.67 14.45 19.43
CA THR A 69 8.31 14.30 18.89
C THR A 69 8.00 12.89 18.38
N ILE A 70 8.98 11.98 18.46
CA ILE A 70 8.78 10.56 18.10
C ILE A 70 7.98 9.90 19.22
N LYS A 71 6.67 9.75 19.01
CA LYS A 71 5.87 8.81 19.80
C LYS A 71 6.34 7.40 19.45
N PHE A 72 7.23 6.83 20.26
CA PHE A 72 7.52 5.41 20.21
C PHE A 72 6.24 4.65 20.56
N HIS A 73 5.45 4.30 19.55
CA HIS A 73 4.45 3.25 19.70
C HIS A 73 5.24 1.94 19.91
N ARG A 74 5.54 1.64 21.19
CA ARG A 74 6.03 0.32 21.61
C ARG A 74 5.09 -0.72 21.01
N ARG A 75 5.58 -1.43 19.99
CA ARG A 75 4.86 -2.54 19.39
C ARG A 75 5.76 -3.74 19.26
N PHE A 76 6.37 -4.14 20.37
CA PHE A 76 6.97 -5.46 20.65
C PHE A 76 7.09 -5.50 22.19
N SER A 77 6.50 -6.43 22.95
CA SER A 77 5.97 -7.77 22.70
C SER A 77 4.59 -7.96 23.33
#